data_AF-A0A919GPJ2-F1
#
_entry.id   AF-A0A919GPJ2-F1
#
_cell.length_a   1.000
_cell.length_b   1.000
_cell.length_c   1.000
_cell.angle_alpha   90.00
_cell.angle_beta   90.00
_cell.angle_gamma   90.00
#
_symmetry.space_group_name_H-M   'P 1'
#
loop_
_entity.id
_entity.type
_entity.pdbx_description
1 polymer ?
#
loop_
_entity_poly.entity_id
_entity_poly.type
_entity_poly.pdbx_seq_one_letter_code
_entity_poly.pdbx_strand_id
1 'polypeptide(L)'
;MVGGGVAGLSAALTLARARRSVLVVDSGEPRNAPAAAAHGLLSRDGVPPLGLLRIGREEVAGYGGRIVSDRVVAARRVAGGFVVEAASGRRFRARRLLVTTGLVDELPPVPGLRERPGPGRNELVRKGTCSPSRRFAALHSSALRA
;
A
#
# COMPACT_ATOMS: atom_id res chain seq x y z
N MET A 1 -9.50 -6.21 5.43
CA MET A 1 -8.23 -5.48 5.23
C MET A 1 -8.56 -4.04 4.95
N VAL A 2 -7.87 -3.12 5.61
CA VAL A 2 -7.94 -1.69 5.32
C VAL A 2 -6.67 -1.32 4.56
N GLY A 3 -6.79 -1.08 3.26
CA GLY A 3 -5.67 -0.92 2.33
C GLY A 3 -5.39 -2.20 1.53
N GLY A 4 -5.23 -2.03 0.23
CA GLY A 4 -5.02 -3.08 -0.78
C GLY A 4 -3.66 -2.96 -1.48
N GLY A 5 -2.65 -2.42 -0.78
CA GLY A 5 -1.26 -2.56 -1.18
C GLY A 5 -0.74 -3.99 -1.01
N VAL A 6 0.55 -4.21 -1.27
CA VAL A 6 1.18 -5.56 -1.21
C VAL A 6 0.88 -6.28 0.10
N ALA A 7 1.02 -5.59 1.24
CA ALA A 7 0.74 -6.18 2.56
C ALA A 7 -0.71 -6.65 2.71
N GLY A 8 -1.68 -5.81 2.30
CA GLY A 8 -3.11 -6.12 2.40
C GLY A 8 -3.53 -7.26 1.48
N LEU A 9 -3.03 -7.28 0.24
CA LEU A 9 -3.31 -8.32 -0.74
C LEU A 9 -2.67 -9.66 -0.36
N SER A 10 -1.40 -9.67 0.08
CA SER A 10 -0.75 -10.90 0.55
C SER A 10 -1.48 -11.51 1.74
N ALA A 11 -1.85 -10.70 2.74
CA ALA A 11 -2.62 -11.20 3.89
C ALA A 11 -4.02 -11.70 3.48
N ALA A 12 -4.70 -10.99 2.56
CA ALA A 12 -6.00 -11.41 2.06
C ALA A 12 -5.93 -12.74 1.32
N LEU A 13 -4.90 -12.94 0.50
CA LEU A 13 -4.66 -14.18 -0.24
C LEU A 13 -4.47 -15.35 0.72
N THR A 14 -3.60 -15.20 1.72
CA THR A 14 -3.37 -16.25 2.74
C THR A 14 -4.66 -16.62 3.46
N LEU A 15 -5.46 -15.63 3.88
CA LEU A 15 -6.72 -15.88 4.58
C LEU A 15 -7.81 -16.47 3.67
N ALA A 16 -7.90 -16.03 2.41
CA ALA A 16 -8.84 -16.59 1.44
C ALA A 16 -8.53 -18.08 1.17
N ARG A 17 -7.26 -18.44 1.00
CA ARG A 17 -6.82 -19.83 0.88
C ARG A 17 -7.11 -20.67 2.14
N ALA A 18 -7.06 -20.05 3.31
CA ALA A 18 -7.49 -20.65 4.57
C ALA A 18 -9.03 -20.69 4.74
N ARG A 19 -9.79 -20.48 3.65
CA ARG A 19 -11.27 -20.50 3.59
C ARG A 19 -11.92 -19.50 4.54
N ARG A 20 -11.24 -18.39 4.83
CA ARG A 20 -11.83 -17.29 5.60
C ARG A 20 -12.52 -16.32 4.65
N SER A 21 -13.70 -15.84 5.03
CA SER A 21 -14.34 -14.73 4.33
C SER A 21 -13.53 -13.45 4.54
N VAL A 22 -13.03 -12.89 3.46
CA VAL A 22 -12.20 -11.67 3.48
C VAL A 22 -12.77 -10.59 2.58
N LEU A 23 -12.64 -9.35 3.05
CA LEU A 23 -12.93 -8.14 2.30
C LEU A 23 -11.72 -7.22 2.39
N VAL A 24 -11.21 -6.76 1.25
CA VAL A 24 -10.23 -5.70 1.12
C VAL A 24 -10.96 -4.42 0.71
N VAL A 25 -10.75 -3.34 1.46
CA VAL A 25 -11.23 -1.99 1.09
C VAL A 25 -10.00 -1.14 0.83
N ASP A 26 -9.88 -0.58 -0.36
CA ASP A 26 -8.66 0.09 -0.83
C ASP A 26 -8.96 1.35 -1.65
N SER A 27 -8.20 2.43 -1.38
CA SER A 27 -8.35 3.71 -2.08
C SER A 27 -7.61 3.76 -3.42
N GLY A 28 -6.75 2.79 -3.72
CA GLY A 28 -6.01 2.73 -4.98
C GLY A 28 -4.82 3.70 -5.07
N GLU A 29 -4.32 4.19 -3.93
CA GLU A 29 -3.22 5.16 -3.85
C GLU A 29 -1.96 4.53 -3.22
N PRO A 30 -1.25 3.61 -3.91
CA PRO A 30 -0.06 2.99 -3.33
C PRO A 30 1.10 3.99 -3.27
N ARG A 31 1.83 3.99 -2.16
CA ARG A 31 2.98 4.88 -1.91
C ARG A 31 4.01 4.89 -3.05
N ASN A 32 4.26 3.75 -3.67
CA ASN A 32 5.24 3.61 -4.75
C ASN A 32 4.64 3.76 -6.16
N ALA A 33 3.41 4.26 -6.32
CA ALA A 33 2.81 4.52 -7.63
C ALA A 33 3.71 5.33 -8.60
N PRO A 34 4.49 6.34 -8.15
CA PRO A 34 5.34 7.11 -9.05
C PRO A 34 6.58 6.36 -9.56
N ALA A 35 6.91 5.20 -8.98
CA ALA A 35 8.08 4.43 -9.39
C ALA A 35 7.77 3.61 -10.64
N ALA A 36 8.69 3.63 -11.62
CA ALA A 36 8.56 2.84 -12.83
C ALA A 36 8.63 1.32 -12.56
N ALA A 37 9.42 0.92 -11.54
CA ALA A 37 9.66 -0.46 -11.19
C ALA A 37 9.80 -0.64 -9.67
N ALA A 38 9.38 -1.81 -9.18
CA ALA A 38 9.68 -2.31 -7.86
C ALA A 38 10.90 -3.23 -7.91
N HIS A 39 11.77 -3.15 -6.90
CA HIS A 39 12.98 -3.96 -6.79
C HIS A 39 13.09 -4.64 -5.43
N GLY A 40 13.92 -5.69 -5.35
CA GLY A 40 14.15 -6.45 -4.12
C GLY A 40 12.99 -7.34 -3.72
N LEU A 41 12.10 -7.66 -4.67
CA LEU A 41 11.03 -8.64 -4.50
C LEU A 41 11.39 -9.90 -5.29
N LEU A 42 11.62 -11.01 -4.57
CA LEU A 42 11.96 -12.30 -5.19
C LEU A 42 10.98 -12.65 -6.31
N SER A 43 11.49 -13.14 -7.45
CA SER A 43 10.77 -13.46 -8.69
C SER A 43 10.15 -12.29 -9.45
N ARG A 44 10.11 -11.07 -8.89
CA ARG A 44 9.39 -9.92 -9.43
C ARG A 44 10.24 -8.65 -9.46
N ASP A 45 11.54 -8.79 -9.60
CA ASP A 45 12.44 -7.64 -9.74
C ASP A 45 12.15 -6.88 -11.05
N GLY A 46 12.11 -5.55 -10.97
CA GLY A 46 11.84 -4.70 -12.13
C GLY A 46 10.35 -4.55 -12.49
N VAL A 47 9.43 -5.20 -11.77
CA VAL A 47 8.00 -5.18 -12.14
C VAL A 47 7.34 -3.85 -11.76
N PRO A 48 6.50 -3.24 -12.62
CA PRO A 48 5.74 -2.04 -12.27
C PRO A 48 4.87 -2.25 -11.02
N PRO A 49 4.88 -1.33 -10.04
CA PRO A 49 4.11 -1.46 -8.80
C PRO A 49 2.62 -1.75 -9.01
N LEU A 50 1.98 -1.05 -9.95
CA LEU A 50 0.57 -1.26 -10.26
C LEU A 50 0.31 -2.64 -10.88
N GLY A 51 1.29 -3.18 -11.61
CA GLY A 51 1.25 -4.55 -12.13
C GLY A 51 1.23 -5.60 -11.00
N LEU A 52 2.02 -5.40 -9.95
CA LEU A 52 2.00 -6.26 -8.76
C LEU A 52 0.62 -6.26 -8.08
N LEU A 53 0.01 -5.08 -7.92
CA LEU A 53 -1.30 -4.96 -7.30
C LEU A 53 -2.40 -5.59 -8.14
N ARG A 54 -2.35 -5.44 -9.47
CA ARG A 54 -3.29 -6.10 -10.39
C ARG A 54 -3.26 -7.62 -10.20
N ILE A 55 -2.07 -8.22 -10.22
CA ILE A 55 -1.89 -9.66 -10.06
C ILE A 55 -2.39 -10.12 -8.68
N GLY A 56 -2.01 -9.43 -7.61
CA GLY A 56 -2.48 -9.77 -6.26
C GLY A 56 -4.00 -9.66 -6.11
N ARG A 57 -4.64 -8.68 -6.77
CA ARG A 57 -6.11 -8.55 -6.79
C ARG A 57 -6.77 -9.72 -7.52
N GLU A 58 -6.23 -10.13 -8.67
CA GLU A 58 -6.71 -11.30 -9.43
C GLU A 58 -6.60 -12.59 -8.61
N GLU A 59 -5.47 -12.82 -7.95
CA GLU A 59 -5.26 -13.99 -7.09
C GLU A 59 -6.25 -14.03 -5.90
N VAL A 60 -6.42 -12.91 -5.20
CA VAL A 60 -7.38 -12.81 -4.08
C VAL A 60 -8.81 -13.09 -4.55
N ALA A 61 -9.22 -12.50 -5.69
CA ALA A 61 -10.54 -12.73 -6.26
C ALA A 61 -10.73 -14.20 -6.68
N GLY A 62 -9.71 -14.82 -7.26
CA GLY A 62 -9.73 -16.25 -7.66
C GLY A 62 -9.96 -17.21 -6.49
N TYR A 63 -9.55 -16.84 -5.27
CA TYR A 63 -9.83 -17.61 -4.05
C TYR A 63 -11.10 -17.15 -3.30
N GLY A 64 -11.96 -16.35 -3.94
CA GLY A 64 -13.23 -15.89 -3.36
C GLY A 64 -13.11 -14.71 -2.39
N GLY A 65 -11.94 -14.09 -2.30
CA GLY A 65 -11.77 -12.84 -1.56
C GLY A 65 -12.45 -11.69 -2.29
N ARG A 66 -13.10 -10.78 -1.55
CA ARG A 66 -13.75 -9.60 -2.13
C ARG A 66 -12.87 -8.38 -2.01
N ILE A 67 -12.89 -7.54 -3.04
CA ILE A 67 -12.13 -6.30 -3.09
C ILE A 67 -13.09 -5.18 -3.47
N VAL A 68 -13.02 -4.08 -2.72
CA VAL A 68 -13.86 -2.91 -2.91
C VAL A 68 -12.95 -1.69 -3.02
N SER A 69 -13.10 -0.97 -4.13
CA SER A 69 -12.51 0.36 -4.30
C SER A 69 -13.29 1.36 -3.45
N ASP A 70 -12.70 1.79 -2.35
CA ASP A 70 -13.22 2.82 -1.43
C ASP A 70 -12.15 3.23 -0.43
N ARG A 71 -12.34 4.37 0.21
CA ARG A 71 -11.49 4.82 1.31
C ARG A 71 -12.18 4.53 2.63
N VAL A 72 -11.52 3.78 3.52
CA VAL A 72 -11.98 3.67 4.91
C VAL A 72 -11.70 4.99 5.62
N VAL A 73 -12.71 5.54 6.29
CA VAL A 73 -12.64 6.82 7.03
C VAL A 73 -12.77 6.64 8.53
N ALA A 74 -13.41 5.55 8.98
CA ALA A 74 -13.50 5.23 10.40
C ALA A 74 -13.58 3.72 10.64
N ALA A 75 -13.11 3.29 11.80
CA ALA A 75 -13.33 1.95 12.31
C ALA A 75 -13.61 2.02 13.81
N ARG A 76 -14.66 1.33 14.26
CA ARG A 76 -15.03 1.26 15.67
C ARG A 76 -15.14 -0.18 16.13
N ARG A 77 -14.65 -0.46 17.33
CA ARG A 77 -14.89 -1.74 17.99
C ARG A 77 -16.35 -1.80 18.44
N VAL A 78 -16.98 -2.96 18.24
CA VAL A 78 -18.34 -3.26 18.70
C VAL A 78 -18.33 -4.63 19.37
N ALA A 79 -19.43 -5.00 20.04
CA ALA A 79 -19.60 -6.36 20.51
C ALA A 79 -19.42 -7.36 19.36
N GLY A 80 -18.53 -8.33 19.52
CA GLY A 80 -18.26 -9.37 18.51
C GLY A 80 -17.33 -8.97 17.35
N GLY A 81 -16.83 -7.73 17.27
CA GLY A 81 -15.88 -7.36 16.21
C GLY A 81 -15.76 -5.85 15.97
N PHE A 82 -15.87 -5.47 14.69
CA PHE A 82 -15.65 -4.11 14.20
C PHE A 82 -16.73 -3.70 13.21
N VAL A 83 -17.08 -2.42 13.23
CA VAL A 83 -17.76 -1.74 12.13
C VAL A 83 -16.77 -0.79 11.48
N VAL A 84 -16.63 -0.90 10.17
CA VAL A 84 -15.75 -0.07 9.33
C VAL A 84 -16.62 0.78 8.43
N GLU A 85 -16.37 2.08 8.38
CA GLU A 85 -17.08 3.04 7.56
C GLU A 85 -16.17 3.54 6.44
N ALA A 86 -16.71 3.57 5.24
CA ALA A 86 -16.02 4.05 4.06
C ALA A 86 -16.56 5.43 3.63
N ALA A 87 -15.76 6.16 2.85
CA ALA A 87 -16.06 7.52 2.40
C ALA A 87 -17.36 7.60 1.60
N SER A 88 -17.73 6.52 0.91
CA SER A 88 -19.03 6.40 0.22
C SER A 88 -20.25 6.32 1.17
N GLY A 89 -20.05 6.27 2.48
CA GLY A 89 -21.09 5.99 3.48
C GLY A 89 -21.39 4.51 3.68
N ARG A 90 -20.79 3.61 2.88
CA ARG A 90 -20.92 2.16 3.08
C ARG A 90 -20.32 1.74 4.41
N ARG A 91 -20.97 0.77 5.06
CA ARG A 91 -20.52 0.17 6.32
C ARG A 91 -20.29 -1.32 6.18
N PHE A 92 -19.19 -1.79 6.72
CA PHE A 92 -18.79 -3.20 6.71
C PHE A 92 -18.64 -3.71 8.14
N ARG A 93 -19.00 -4.98 8.38
CA ARG A 93 -18.79 -5.66 9.65
C ARG A 93 -17.72 -6.73 9.50
N ALA A 94 -16.84 -6.84 10.49
CA ALA A 94 -15.79 -7.86 10.50
C ALA A 94 -15.47 -8.32 11.93
N ARG A 95 -15.14 -9.61 12.10
CA ARG A 95 -14.70 -10.16 13.40
C ARG A 95 -13.28 -9.73 13.78
N ARG A 96 -12.45 -9.43 12.77
CA ARG A 96 -11.05 -9.03 12.88
C ARG A 96 -10.76 -7.95 11.84
N LEU A 97 -9.85 -7.06 12.17
CA LEU A 97 -9.41 -5.97 11.31
C LEU A 97 -7.89 -6.03 11.20
N LEU A 98 -7.37 -5.99 9.97
CA LEU A 98 -5.96 -5.77 9.70
C LEU A 98 -5.83 -4.42 8.99
N VAL A 99 -4.94 -3.59 9.50
CA VAL A 99 -4.65 -2.24 8.98
C VAL A 99 -3.38 -2.33 8.15
N THR A 100 -3.51 -2.06 6.86
CA THR A 100 -2.47 -2.18 5.83
C THR A 100 -2.51 -0.97 4.90
N THR A 101 -2.74 0.22 5.47
CA THR A 101 -2.92 1.51 4.78
C THR A 101 -1.64 2.09 4.20
N GLY A 102 -0.48 1.57 4.60
CA GLY A 102 0.80 2.15 4.24
C GLY A 102 1.06 3.46 5.01
N LEU A 103 1.86 4.34 4.41
CA LEU A 103 2.24 5.63 4.95
C LEU A 103 2.33 6.66 3.83
N VAL A 104 2.27 7.94 4.19
CA VAL A 104 2.47 9.07 3.29
C VAL A 104 3.79 9.72 3.63
N ASP A 105 4.60 10.05 2.62
CA ASP A 105 5.87 10.73 2.80
C ASP A 105 5.65 12.25 2.92
N GLU A 106 5.95 12.82 4.08
CA GLU A 106 6.02 14.27 4.28
C GLU A 106 7.38 14.79 3.80
N LEU A 107 7.40 15.41 2.62
CA LEU A 107 8.63 15.96 2.04
C LEU A 107 8.88 17.40 2.50
N PRO A 108 10.13 17.75 2.85
CA PRO A 108 10.48 19.13 3.20
C PRO A 108 10.20 20.08 2.04
N PRO A 109 9.90 21.36 2.31
CA PRO A 109 9.55 22.35 1.29
C PRO A 109 10.79 22.85 0.52
N VAL A 110 11.53 21.93 -0.10
CA VAL A 110 12.65 22.25 -0.98
C VAL A 110 12.14 22.40 -2.41
N PRO A 111 12.38 23.54 -3.09
CA PRO A 111 11.96 23.75 -4.48
C PRO A 111 12.42 22.61 -5.41
N GLY A 112 11.54 22.14 -6.27
CA GLY A 112 11.80 21.04 -7.22
C GLY A 112 11.87 19.63 -6.61
N LEU A 113 11.88 19.46 -5.28
CA LEU A 113 11.88 18.13 -4.65
C LEU A 113 10.55 17.39 -4.87
N ARG A 114 9.43 18.12 -4.76
CA ARG A 114 8.09 17.58 -5.01
C ARG A 114 7.83 17.30 -6.47
N GLU A 115 8.54 17.90 -7.41
CA GLU A 115 8.24 17.77 -8.85
C GLU A 115 9.02 16.63 -9.50
N ARG A 116 10.08 16.12 -8.85
CA ARG A 116 10.91 15.03 -9.38
C ARG A 116 10.14 13.71 -9.43
N PRO A 117 10.00 13.08 -10.62
CA PRO A 117 9.57 11.69 -10.74
C PRO A 117 10.73 10.77 -10.36
N GLY A 118 10.43 9.63 -9.72
CA GLY A 118 11.43 8.62 -9.39
C GLY A 118 12.04 8.73 -7.98
N PRO A 119 13.10 7.95 -7.72
CA PRO A 119 13.48 7.55 -6.36
C PRO A 119 13.91 8.73 -5.47
N GLY A 120 14.19 9.92 -6.01
CA GLY A 120 14.43 11.14 -5.23
C GLY A 120 13.27 11.60 -4.31
N ARG A 121 12.05 11.06 -4.43
CA ARG A 121 10.98 11.24 -3.43
C ARG A 121 11.04 10.25 -2.26
N ASN A 122 11.65 9.07 -2.43
CA ASN A 122 11.62 7.97 -1.46
C ASN A 122 13.02 7.47 -1.02
N GLU A 123 14.10 8.02 -1.55
CA GLU A 123 15.46 7.43 -1.50
C GLU A 123 16.46 8.30 -0.74
N LEU A 124 16.04 8.88 0.38
CA LEU A 124 17.01 9.24 1.42
C LEU A 124 17.22 8.16 2.48
N VAL A 125 16.39 7.11 2.50
CA VAL A 125 16.42 6.08 3.55
C VAL A 125 16.66 4.66 3.00
N ARG A 126 16.68 4.43 1.68
CA ARG A 126 17.05 3.11 1.11
C ARG A 126 18.21 3.23 0.13
N LYS A 127 19.40 2.86 0.60
CA LYS A 127 20.61 2.70 -0.21
C LYS A 127 20.39 1.63 -1.30
N GLY A 128 20.73 2.02 -2.53
CA GLY A 128 21.33 1.12 -3.53
C GLY A 128 20.37 0.43 -4.47
N THR A 129 20.11 1.04 -5.63
CA THR A 129 20.20 0.37 -6.95
C THR A 129 19.89 1.30 -8.12
N CYS A 130 19.40 2.52 -7.91
CA CYS A 130 19.17 3.45 -9.03
C CYS A 130 20.44 4.21 -9.44
N SER A 131 21.18 3.61 -10.38
CA SER A 131 22.33 4.15 -11.12
C SER A 131 23.70 4.10 -10.40
N PRO A 132 24.63 3.24 -10.86
CA PRO A 132 25.98 3.12 -10.27
C PRO A 132 26.91 4.32 -10.54
N SER A 133 26.48 5.32 -11.32
CA SER A 133 27.34 6.43 -11.77
C SER A 133 26.91 7.82 -11.29
N ARG A 134 25.89 7.96 -10.44
CA ARG A 134 25.44 9.27 -9.93
C ARG A 134 25.99 9.58 -8.54
N ARG A 135 26.45 10.81 -8.34
CA ARG A 135 26.78 11.34 -7.01
C ARG A 135 25.48 11.57 -6.23
N PHE A 136 25.38 10.99 -5.03
CA PHE A 136 24.23 11.14 -4.15
C PHE A 136 24.43 12.32 -3.19
N ALA A 137 23.38 13.11 -2.98
CA ALA A 137 23.33 14.15 -1.95
C ALA A 137 22.27 13.77 -0.90
N ALA A 138 22.63 13.81 0.38
CA ALA A 138 21.75 13.49 1.49
C ALA A 138 21.07 14.77 2.05
N LEU A 139 19.75 14.91 1.90
CA LEU A 139 18.95 15.99 2.48
C LEU A 139 18.41 15.60 3.85
N HIS A 140 19.05 15.98 4.95
CA HIS A 140 18.55 15.66 6.30
C HIS A 140 17.22 16.36 6.58
N SER A 141 16.12 15.59 6.66
CA SER A 141 14.82 16.06 7.11
C SER A 141 14.10 14.93 7.84
N SER A 142 13.95 15.06 9.16
CA SER A 142 13.29 14.11 10.04
C SER A 142 11.89 14.58 10.40
N ALA A 143 10.88 14.07 9.69
CA ALA A 143 9.49 14.02 10.15
C ALA A 143 8.73 12.92 9.38
N LEU A 144 8.54 11.75 9.99
CA LEU A 144 7.52 10.78 9.57
C LEU A 144 6.37 10.87 10.57
N ARG A 145 5.14 11.17 10.12
CA ARG A 145 3.92 10.97 10.92
C ARG A 145 3.18 9.73 10.43
N ALA A 146 2.65 8.96 11.38
CA ALA A 146 1.86 7.74 11.16
C ALA A 146 0.38 8.06 10.96
#